data_AF-A0A086YSL0-F1
#
_entry.id   AF-A0A086YSL0-F1
#
_cell.length_a   1.000
_cell.length_b   1.000
_cell.length_c   1.000
_cell.angle_alpha   90.00
_cell.angle_beta   90.00
_cell.angle_gamma   90.00
#
_symmetry.space_group_name_H-M   'P 1'
#
loop_
_entity.id
_entity.type
_entity.pdbx_description
1 polymer ?
#
loop_
_entity_poly.entity_id
_entity_poly.type
_entity_poly.pdbx_seq_one_letter_code
_entity_poly.pdbx_strand_id
1 'polypeptide(L)' 'MGKKKKEQEWPEEPEEFVQAMLGIGEETYYNYRCSQCNYEEQVPDFVVDELAAFDELPPGVMPELECGNCGGTLKCVD' A
#
# COMPACT_ATOMS: atom_id res chain seq x y z
N MET A 1 -7.44 -45.95 -24.84
CA MET A 1 -6.38 -44.92 -25.04
C MET A 1 -6.64 -43.78 -24.07
N GLY A 2 -6.00 -43.80 -22.89
CA GLY A 2 -6.19 -42.78 -21.85
C GLY A 2 -5.27 -41.58 -22.10
N LYS A 3 -5.84 -40.39 -22.22
CA LYS A 3 -5.09 -39.12 -22.36
C LYS A 3 -4.58 -38.71 -20.97
N LYS A 4 -3.27 -38.76 -20.76
CA LYS A 4 -2.60 -38.29 -19.54
C LYS A 4 -2.58 -36.74 -19.57
N LYS A 5 -3.35 -36.10 -18.68
CA LYS A 5 -3.28 -34.65 -18.45
C LYS A 5 -1.94 -34.35 -17.77
N LYS A 6 -1.15 -33.45 -18.37
CA LYS A 6 0.12 -32.98 -17.82
C LYS A 6 -0.21 -31.78 -16.94
N GLU A 7 -0.11 -31.97 -15.63
CA GLU A 7 -0.24 -30.92 -14.62
C GLU A 7 0.93 -29.94 -14.81
N GLN A 8 0.63 -28.65 -14.93
CA GLN A 8 1.63 -27.60 -15.05
C GLN A 8 2.03 -27.16 -13.64
N GLU A 9 3.24 -27.50 -13.23
CA GLU A 9 3.92 -26.84 -12.12
C GLU A 9 4.58 -25.57 -12.65
N TRP A 10 4.24 -24.44 -12.04
CA TRP A 10 4.89 -23.16 -12.28
C TRP A 10 6.08 -23.05 -11.32
N PRO A 11 7.28 -22.69 -11.80
CA PRO A 11 8.45 -22.55 -10.94
C PRO A 11 8.23 -21.45 -9.92
N GLU A 12 8.55 -21.73 -8.65
CA GLU A 12 8.60 -20.72 -7.60
C GLU A 12 9.84 -19.85 -7.84
N GLU A 13 9.62 -18.65 -8.38
CA GLU A 13 10.69 -17.66 -8.57
C GLU A 13 11.05 -16.98 -7.24
N PRO A 14 12.31 -16.54 -7.05
CA PRO A 14 12.72 -15.86 -5.83
C PRO A 14 11.94 -14.57 -5.62
N GLU A 15 11.56 -14.29 -4.37
CA GLU A 15 10.73 -13.14 -4.00
C GLU A 15 11.31 -11.82 -4.51
N GLU A 16 12.63 -11.66 -4.49
CA GLU A 16 13.33 -10.47 -5.01
C GLU A 16 13.12 -10.25 -6.52
N PHE A 17 12.99 -11.33 -7.31
CA PHE A 17 12.71 -11.22 -8.75
C PHE A 17 11.28 -10.78 -9.00
N VAL A 18 10.34 -11.31 -8.22
CA VAL A 18 8.94 -10.88 -8.25
C VAL A 18 8.83 -9.41 -7.82
N GLN A 19 9.55 -9.02 -6.78
CA GLN A 19 9.58 -7.66 -6.25
C GLN A 19 10.15 -6.67 -7.28
N ALA A 20 11.25 -7.04 -7.95
CA ALA A 20 11.85 -6.25 -9.04
C ALA A 20 10.96 -6.17 -10.29
N MET A 21 10.28 -7.26 -10.68
CA MET A 21 9.34 -7.28 -11.80
C MET A 21 8.08 -6.46 -11.54
N LEU A 22 7.60 -6.45 -10.29
CA LEU A 22 6.47 -5.64 -9.86
C LEU A 22 6.85 -4.18 -9.56
N GLY A 23 8.14 -3.83 -9.65
CA GLY A 23 8.62 -2.49 -9.36
C GLY A 23 8.43 -2.06 -7.91
N ILE A 24 8.35 -3.03 -6.98
CA ILE A 24 8.28 -2.79 -5.54
C ILE A 24 9.69 -2.38 -5.10
N GLY A 25 10.02 -1.11 -5.30
CA GLY A 25 11.23 -0.48 -4.76
C GLY A 25 11.12 -0.25 -3.25
N GLU A 26 12.18 0.29 -2.64
CA GLU A 26 12.23 0.63 -1.21
C GLU A 26 10.90 1.26 -0.75
N GLU A 27 10.19 0.57 0.15
CA GLU A 27 8.88 1.02 0.62
C GLU A 27 9.02 2.37 1.31
N THR A 28 8.54 3.42 0.67
CA THR A 28 8.45 4.75 1.28
C THR A 28 7.25 4.78 2.22
N TYR A 29 7.45 5.21 3.46
CA TYR A 29 6.37 5.34 4.44
C TYR A 29 6.19 6.81 4.83
N TYR A 30 4.93 7.24 4.91
CA TYR A 30 4.53 8.56 5.41
C TYR A 30 3.98 8.43 6.82
N ASN A 31 4.39 9.33 7.72
CA ASN A 31 3.85 9.37 9.08
C ASN A 31 2.56 10.18 9.10
N TYR A 32 1.51 9.60 9.66
CA TYR A 32 0.21 10.23 9.86
C TYR A 32 -0.08 10.40 11.34
N ARG A 33 -0.65 11.54 11.72
CA ARG A 33 -1.04 11.84 13.10
C ARG A 33 -2.47 12.32 13.19
N CYS A 34 -3.20 11.74 14.13
CA CYS A 34 -4.59 12.11 14.39
C CYS A 34 -4.64 13.45 15.13
N SER A 35 -5.39 14.40 14.58
CA SER A 35 -5.57 15.72 15.18
C SER A 35 -6.43 15.70 16.46
N GLN A 36 -7.06 14.57 16.80
CA GLN A 36 -7.96 14.45 17.95
C GLN A 36 -7.32 13.69 19.12
N CYS A 37 -6.82 12.47 18.87
CA CYS A 37 -6.25 11.62 19.91
C CYS A 37 -4.72 11.56 19.92
N ASN A 38 -4.03 12.22 18.97
CA ASN A 38 -2.58 12.14 18.77
C ASN A 38 -2.05 10.72 18.49
N TYR A 39 -2.90 9.81 18.01
CA TYR A 39 -2.44 8.52 17.49
C TYR A 39 -1.60 8.75 16.23
N GLU A 40 -0.47 8.05 16.13
CA GLU A 40 0.47 8.12 15.02
C GLU A 40 0.54 6.77 14.31
N GLU A 41 0.57 6.79 12.98
CA GLU A 41 0.59 5.61 12.13
C GLU A 41 1.50 5.82 10.93
N GLN A 42 2.23 4.78 10.54
CA GLN A 42 3.06 4.78 9.35
C GLN A 42 2.28 4.16 8.20
N VAL A 43 2.06 4.94 7.15
CA VAL A 43 1.24 4.57 6.00
C VAL A 43 2.17 4.43 4.79
N PRO A 44 2.18 3.28 4.10
CA PRO A 44 2.98 3.10 2.89
C PRO A 44 2.57 4.08 1.79
N ASP A 45 3.53 4.49 0.98
CA ASP A 45 3.33 5.38 -0.18
C ASP A 45 2.27 4.87 -1.16
N PHE A 46 2.26 3.57 -1.45
CA PHE A 46 1.27 2.99 -2.36
C PHE A 46 -0.16 3.16 -1.83
N VAL A 47 -0.35 3.09 -0.50
CA VAL A 47 -1.66 3.30 0.13
C VAL A 47 -2.05 4.77 0.01
N VAL A 48 -1.10 5.68 0.23
CA VAL A 48 -1.29 7.13 0.07
C VAL A 48 -1.67 7.46 -1.37
N ASP A 49 -0.98 6.89 -2.35
CA ASP A 49 -1.23 7.09 -3.78
C ASP A 49 -2.58 6.52 -4.22
N GLU A 50 -2.94 5.31 -3.76
CA GLU A 50 -4.24 4.70 -4.06
C GLU A 50 -5.41 5.51 -3.50
N LEU A 51 -5.28 6.00 -2.26
CA LEU A 51 -6.30 6.84 -1.63
C LEU A 51 -6.41 8.21 -2.29
N ALA A 52 -5.27 8.83 -2.61
CA ALA A 52 -5.26 10.08 -3.36
C ALA A 52 -5.95 9.92 -4.71
N ALA A 53 -5.73 8.81 -5.42
CA ALA A 53 -6.41 8.51 -6.67
C ALA A 53 -7.92 8.27 -6.47
N PHE A 54 -8.33 7.62 -5.38
CA PHE A 54 -9.74 7.38 -5.05
C PHE A 54 -10.50 8.66 -4.73
N ASP A 55 -9.89 9.58 -3.99
CA ASP A 55 -10.44 10.90 -3.65
C ASP A 55 -10.26 11.94 -4.78
N GLU A 56 -9.77 11.54 -5.95
CA GLU A 56 -9.50 12.40 -7.11
C GLU A 56 -8.58 13.60 -6.75
N LEU A 57 -7.66 13.39 -5.81
CA LEU A 57 -6.72 14.42 -5.35
C LEU A 57 -5.63 14.67 -6.40
N PRO A 58 -5.14 15.92 -6.51
CA PRO A 58 -4.04 16.22 -7.41
C PRO A 58 -2.74 15.54 -6.93
N PRO A 59 -1.83 15.21 -7.87
CA PRO A 59 -0.58 14.54 -7.54
C PRO A 59 0.25 15.38 -6.57
N GLY A 60 0.73 14.74 -5.50
CA GLY A 60 1.52 15.37 -4.45
C GLY A 60 0.70 15.94 -3.28
N VAL A 61 -0.63 15.79 -3.27
CA VAL A 61 -1.45 16.06 -2.08
C VAL A 61 -1.65 14.77 -1.30
N MET A 62 -1.27 14.82 -0.01
CA MET A 62 -1.49 13.71 0.91
C MET A 62 -2.98 13.64 1.30
N PRO A 63 -3.67 12.50 1.11
CA PRO A 63 -5.07 12.32 1.49
C PRO A 63 -5.24 12.38 3.01
N GLU A 64 -6.44 12.74 3.46
CA GLU A 64 -6.84 12.66 4.87
C GLU A 64 -7.34 11.24 5.19
N LEU A 65 -6.89 10.68 6.31
CA LEU A 65 -7.25 9.32 6.73
C LEU A 65 -8.21 9.33 7.92
N GLU A 66 -8.96 8.25 8.11
CA GLU A 66 -9.77 8.05 9.32
C GLU A 66 -8.95 7.32 10.40
N CYS A 67 -8.92 7.88 11.61
CA CYS A 67 -8.21 7.29 12.74
C CYS A 67 -8.94 6.08 13.29
N GLY A 68 -8.36 4.88 13.13
CA GLY A 68 -8.91 3.65 13.69
C GLY A 68 -9.02 3.61 15.22
N ASN A 69 -8.40 4.56 15.95
CA ASN A 69 -8.48 4.65 17.41
C ASN A 69 -9.69 5.48 17.89
N CYS A 70 -9.97 6.62 17.24
CA CYS A 70 -11.00 7.56 17.72
C CYS A 70 -12.02 8.02 16.66
N GLY A 71 -11.88 7.59 15.41
CA GLY A 71 -12.68 8.06 14.27
C GLY A 71 -12.37 9.50 13.83
N GLY A 72 -11.34 10.13 14.39
CA GLY A 72 -10.91 11.48 14.00
C GLY A 72 -10.06 11.49 12.72
N THR A 73 -9.71 12.67 12.22
CA THR A 73 -8.90 12.80 11.01
C THR A 73 -7.40 12.66 11.30
N LEU A 74 -6.77 11.72 10.60
CA LEU A 74 -5.32 11.51 10.49
C LEU A 74 -4.78 12.38 9.35
N LYS A 75 -3.72 13.14 9.62
CA LYS A 75 -3.03 13.99 8.63
C LYS A 75 -1.56 13.62 8.55
N CYS A 76 -1.00 13.68 7.34
CA CYS A 76 0.43 13.51 7.15
C CYS A 76 1.20 14.57 7.97
N VAL A 77 2.17 14.11 8.75
CA VAL A 77 3.09 14.91 9.55
C VAL A 77 4.50 14.53 9.11
N ASP A 78 4.94 15.18 8.04
CA ASP A 78 6.32 15.12 7.52
C ASP A 78 7.31 15.75 8.51
#